data_AF-A0AB33CDM8-F1
#
_entry.id   AF-A0AB33CDM8-F1
#
_cell.length_a   1.000
_cell.length_b   1.000
_cell.length_c   1.000
_cell.angle_alpha   90.00
_cell.angle_beta   90.00
_cell.angle_gamma   90.00
#
_symmetry.space_group_name_H-M   'P 1'
#
loop_
_entity.id
_entity.type
_entity.pdbx_description
1 polymer ?
#
loop_
_entity_poly.entity_id
_entity_poly.type
_entity_poly.pdbx_seq_one_letter_code
_entity_poly.pdbx_strand_id
1 'polypeptide(L)'
;MNEAAGHPAQTPQLPQLSAMERSRFHSVTTDSQRLRPVRPRMPPTVGASPLRRSTALRPYRDVLSQWQRHYSADRNRWHSAWRQANSNNPQVETRTDRALKATADMLEDATAPGRVALELRSVPLPQFPDQAFRLSHLQHMTIDAAGLMELPDTMQQFAGLETLTLARNPLRSLPASIASLSRLRELSIRACPELTELPEHLASTNASGEHEGLVNLQSLQLVETGITSLPASITSLQNLKRLQVRNSPLSALAPAIHHLPKLEELDLQGCTALRNYPPIFGGSAPLKRLSLKDCSNLRTLPLDIHRLTQLEELDLRGCVNLSRLPSLIAGLPANCIILVPPHLQAQLDQHRPVARTAEPERTGPTGPVLSAPGARNRARASSSATSTTELLRAVALELNKVALERIEDTAQAMLSTVIDEERNPFLEGAPSYIPEKRPPDIPTTFGEIPVLQKMLQESRDSHFLQRVNDMAGPSPRIEDRSEEGLSRHYTEVSNWKAQKSAHLGVVDHLGQFVYHEGSPLDAATLAKAVQMWKTRELIVNAHPQDRTSFPDFTLHIPEQVSDDSEDEQPTSLQPSHHQ
;
A
#
# COMPACT_ATOMS: atom_id res chain seq x y z
N MET A 1 40.90 61.02 1.51
CA MET A 1 39.83 61.17 2.53
C MET A 1 39.16 59.82 2.68
N ASN A 2 39.40 59.22 3.85
CA ASN A 2 38.73 58.13 4.57
C ASN A 2 38.49 56.73 3.97
N GLU A 3 39.13 55.77 4.66
CA GLU A 3 38.89 54.33 4.71
C GLU A 3 37.74 53.95 5.66
N ALA A 4 37.14 52.78 5.36
CA ALA A 4 36.64 51.70 6.24
C ALA A 4 35.75 51.99 7.48
N ALA A 5 34.58 51.36 7.53
CA ALA A 5 34.29 50.15 8.34
C ALA A 5 32.77 49.86 8.39
N GLY A 6 32.40 48.58 8.30
CA GLY A 6 31.01 48.12 8.25
C GLY A 6 30.26 48.11 9.58
N HIS A 7 28.93 48.09 9.47
CA HIS A 7 28.00 47.76 10.56
C HIS A 7 27.07 46.59 10.14
N PRO A 8 26.67 45.72 11.09
CA PRO A 8 26.04 44.43 10.81
C PRO A 8 24.54 44.53 10.50
N ALA A 9 24.06 43.61 9.67
CA ALA A 9 22.65 43.40 9.37
C ALA A 9 21.86 42.97 10.62
N GLN A 10 20.72 43.62 10.82
CA GLN A 10 19.74 43.33 11.86
C GLN A 10 19.03 41.99 11.58
N THR A 11 18.96 41.11 12.57
CA THR A 11 18.03 39.97 12.65
C THR A 11 16.59 40.48 12.80
N PRO A 12 15.60 39.97 12.06
CA PRO A 12 14.19 40.30 12.31
C PRO A 12 13.74 39.72 13.67
N GLN A 13 13.23 40.59 14.54
CA GLN A 13 12.65 40.23 15.84
C GLN A 13 11.30 39.51 15.66
N LEU A 14 11.13 38.38 16.35
CA LEU A 14 9.83 37.74 16.56
C LEU A 14 8.93 38.62 17.45
N PRO A 15 7.60 38.62 17.25
CA PRO A 15 6.68 39.40 18.06
C PRO A 15 6.66 38.90 19.52
N GLN A 16 6.70 39.84 20.47
CA GLN A 16 6.59 39.53 21.90
C GLN A 16 5.12 39.36 22.32
N LEU A 17 4.82 38.22 22.95
CA LEU A 17 3.52 37.91 23.55
C LEU A 17 3.23 38.83 24.75
N SER A 18 1.98 39.27 24.86
CA SER A 18 1.43 40.08 25.94
C SER A 18 1.33 39.32 27.27
N ALA A 19 1.21 40.05 28.39
CA ALA A 19 1.10 39.49 29.73
C ALA A 19 -0.13 38.59 29.93
N MET A 20 -1.16 38.72 29.08
CA MET A 20 -2.36 37.89 29.10
C MET A 20 -2.16 36.53 28.39
N GLU A 21 -1.16 36.44 27.49
CA GLU A 21 -0.82 35.22 26.75
C GLU A 21 0.13 34.30 27.54
N ARG A 22 0.90 34.85 28.49
CA ARG A 22 1.76 34.07 29.41
C ARG A 22 0.97 33.34 30.50
N SER A 23 -0.23 33.80 30.86
CA SER A 23 -1.00 33.22 31.97
C SER A 23 -1.76 31.94 31.64
N ARG A 24 -1.82 31.53 30.36
CA ARG A 24 -2.48 30.28 29.94
C ARG A 24 -1.55 29.06 29.88
N PHE A 25 -0.24 29.23 30.04
CA PHE A 25 0.74 28.14 29.91
C PHE A 25 1.24 27.55 31.24
N HIS A 26 0.73 27.97 32.39
CA HIS A 26 1.09 27.40 33.69
C HIS A 26 -0.16 26.96 34.47
N SER A 27 -0.78 25.87 34.02
CA SER A 27 -1.66 25.08 34.88
C SER A 27 -1.65 23.62 34.44
N VAL A 28 -0.64 22.86 34.85
CA VAL A 28 -0.77 21.59 35.59
C VAL A 28 0.63 21.22 36.08
N THR A 29 1.03 21.77 37.22
CA THR A 29 1.92 21.06 38.16
C THR A 29 1.83 21.70 39.53
N THR A 30 1.52 20.84 40.51
CA THR A 30 1.81 20.97 41.94
C THR A 30 1.23 22.16 42.68
N ASP A 31 0.18 21.90 43.47
CA ASP A 31 -0.06 22.68 44.67
C ASP A 31 -0.05 21.78 45.91
N SER A 32 0.75 22.21 46.87
CA SER A 32 0.98 21.57 48.16
C SER A 32 1.36 22.69 49.12
N GLN A 33 0.40 23.11 49.95
CA GLN A 33 0.46 23.00 51.42
C GLN A 33 -0.28 24.10 52.21
N ARG A 34 -0.97 23.63 53.27
CA ARG A 34 -1.19 24.21 54.62
C ARG A 34 -2.54 24.87 54.94
N LEU A 35 -3.44 24.05 55.49
CA LEU A 35 -4.21 24.37 56.71
C LEU A 35 -4.22 23.12 57.63
N ARG A 36 -3.94 23.29 58.94
CA ARG A 36 -3.88 22.22 59.99
C ARG A 36 -5.27 21.98 60.64
N PRO A 37 -5.43 21.11 61.67
CA PRO A 37 -5.79 19.70 61.54
C PRO A 37 -7.13 19.37 62.24
N VAL A 38 -8.01 18.61 61.60
CA VAL A 38 -9.15 17.97 62.28
C VAL A 38 -8.98 16.46 62.15
N ARG A 39 -8.76 15.78 63.28
CA ARG A 39 -8.62 14.33 63.37
C ARG A 39 -9.95 13.64 63.03
N PRO A 40 -9.89 12.54 62.25
CA PRO A 40 -10.74 11.39 62.51
C PRO A 40 -9.89 10.15 62.85
N ARG A 41 -10.51 9.26 63.62
CA ARG A 41 -9.96 8.12 64.35
C ARG A 41 -9.32 7.04 63.46
N MET A 42 -8.19 6.50 63.92
CA MET A 42 -7.63 5.21 63.47
C MET A 42 -8.44 4.03 64.04
N PRO A 43 -8.66 2.94 63.27
CA PRO A 43 -8.69 1.58 63.78
C PRO A 43 -7.26 0.96 63.76
N PRO A 44 -6.99 -0.07 64.58
CA PRO A 44 -5.64 -0.38 65.03
C PRO A 44 -4.81 -1.15 64.00
N THR A 45 -3.55 -0.76 63.85
CA THR A 45 -2.45 -1.59 63.34
C THR A 45 -2.20 -2.78 64.28
N VAL A 46 -2.23 -3.99 63.73
CA VAL A 46 -1.49 -5.14 64.29
C VAL A 46 -0.69 -5.78 63.15
N GLY A 47 0.64 -5.62 63.21
CA GLY A 47 1.59 -6.64 62.76
C GLY A 47 2.02 -6.69 61.29
N ALA A 48 2.40 -5.58 60.66
CA ALA A 48 3.20 -5.67 59.43
C ALA A 48 4.69 -5.81 59.79
N SER A 49 5.17 -7.06 59.80
CA SER A 49 6.61 -7.36 59.70
C SER A 49 7.15 -6.74 58.40
N PRO A 50 8.41 -6.26 58.36
CA PRO A 50 8.99 -5.71 57.14
C PRO A 50 9.13 -6.84 56.11
N LEU A 51 8.18 -6.94 55.17
CA LEU A 51 8.30 -7.78 53.99
C LEU A 51 9.50 -7.26 53.20
N ARG A 52 10.65 -7.93 53.37
CA ARG A 52 11.73 -7.95 52.39
C ARG A 52 11.09 -8.14 51.01
N ARG A 53 11.17 -7.13 50.15
CA ARG A 53 10.90 -7.30 48.72
C ARG A 53 11.89 -8.34 48.22
N SER A 54 11.42 -9.57 48.01
CA SER A 54 12.21 -10.61 47.39
C SER A 54 12.36 -10.25 45.91
N THR A 55 13.55 -9.76 45.55
CA THR A 55 14.03 -9.59 44.17
C THR A 55 14.52 -10.90 43.56
N ALA A 56 14.23 -12.04 44.20
CA ALA A 56 14.71 -13.34 43.75
C ALA A 56 13.97 -13.78 42.49
N LEU A 57 14.70 -13.88 41.39
CA LEU A 57 14.21 -14.43 40.13
C LEU A 57 13.84 -15.91 40.34
N ARG A 58 12.60 -16.29 40.01
CA ARG A 58 12.15 -17.70 40.12
C ARG A 58 12.98 -18.61 39.19
N PRO A 59 13.34 -19.84 39.62
CA PRO A 59 13.95 -20.83 38.75
C PRO A 59 13.11 -21.08 37.50
N TYR A 60 13.75 -21.18 36.33
CA TYR A 60 13.01 -21.31 35.05
C TYR A 60 12.16 -22.58 34.99
N ARG A 61 12.63 -23.69 35.57
CA ARG A 61 11.85 -24.93 35.73
C ARG A 61 10.50 -24.73 36.43
N ASP A 62 10.43 -23.83 37.42
CA ASP A 62 9.20 -23.57 38.16
C ASP A 62 8.23 -22.74 37.31
N VAL A 63 8.78 -21.79 36.53
CA VAL A 63 8.03 -21.00 35.55
C VAL A 63 7.44 -21.93 34.48
N LEU A 64 8.24 -22.83 33.90
CA LEU A 64 7.78 -23.80 32.92
C LEU A 64 6.74 -24.77 33.48
N SER A 65 6.89 -25.20 34.73
CA SER A 65 5.92 -26.07 35.40
C SER A 65 4.61 -25.35 35.73
N GLN A 66 4.65 -24.03 35.99
CA GLN A 66 3.46 -23.20 36.15
C GLN A 66 2.76 -22.99 34.78
N TRP A 67 3.52 -22.67 33.75
CA TRP A 67 3.06 -22.48 32.37
C TRP A 67 2.35 -23.73 31.84
N GLN A 68 2.94 -24.92 32.02
CA GLN A 68 2.32 -26.20 31.64
C GLN A 68 0.97 -26.42 32.34
N ARG A 69 0.90 -26.20 33.65
CA ARG A 69 -0.35 -26.37 34.41
C ARG A 69 -1.43 -25.40 33.95
N HIS A 70 -1.05 -24.15 33.68
CA HIS A 70 -1.96 -23.12 33.19
C HIS A 70 -2.59 -23.53 31.85
N TYR A 71 -1.78 -23.81 30.82
CA TYR A 71 -2.33 -24.16 29.50
C TYR A 71 -2.91 -25.58 29.43
N SER A 72 -2.52 -26.49 30.33
CA SER A 72 -3.22 -27.77 30.45
C SER A 72 -4.66 -27.60 30.93
N ALA A 73 -4.90 -26.62 31.82
CA ALA A 73 -6.21 -26.30 32.37
C ALA A 73 -7.02 -25.37 31.45
N ASP A 74 -6.40 -24.31 30.93
CA ASP A 74 -7.00 -23.37 29.98
C ASP A 74 -6.59 -23.69 28.55
N ARG A 75 -7.51 -24.34 27.84
CA ARG A 75 -7.33 -24.80 26.45
C ARG A 75 -7.98 -23.88 25.43
N ASN A 76 -8.45 -22.70 25.86
CA ASN A 76 -9.23 -21.86 24.99
C ASN A 76 -8.40 -21.40 23.79
N ARG A 77 -8.98 -21.63 22.60
CA ARG A 77 -8.55 -21.11 21.30
C ARG A 77 -7.25 -21.69 20.73
N TRP A 78 -6.17 -21.73 21.51
CA TRP A 78 -4.90 -22.28 21.06
C TRP A 78 -4.98 -23.79 20.77
N HIS A 79 -5.75 -24.55 21.58
CA HIS A 79 -5.74 -26.01 21.51
C HIS A 79 -6.40 -26.52 20.24
N SER A 80 -7.57 -26.00 19.89
CA SER A 80 -8.25 -26.34 18.64
C SER A 80 -7.42 -25.90 17.43
N ALA A 81 -6.83 -24.71 17.46
CA ALA A 81 -5.95 -24.23 16.40
C ALA A 81 -4.71 -25.10 16.21
N TRP A 82 -4.03 -25.48 17.31
CA TRP A 82 -2.90 -26.41 17.30
C TRP A 82 -3.29 -27.78 16.73
N ARG A 83 -4.44 -28.32 17.14
CA ARG A 83 -4.95 -29.61 16.63
C ARG A 83 -5.32 -29.53 15.15
N GLN A 84 -5.93 -28.44 14.71
CA GLN A 84 -6.30 -28.22 13.31
C GLN A 84 -5.05 -28.11 12.43
N ALA A 85 -4.06 -27.31 12.85
CA ALA A 85 -2.80 -27.13 12.13
C ALA A 85 -1.99 -28.44 11.97
N ASN A 86 -2.24 -29.42 12.86
CA ASN A 86 -1.61 -30.73 12.87
C ASN A 86 -2.54 -31.89 12.48
N SER A 87 -3.73 -31.62 11.94
CA SER A 87 -4.75 -32.64 11.62
C SER A 87 -4.27 -33.72 10.65
N ASN A 88 -3.39 -33.37 9.71
CA ASN A 88 -2.80 -34.28 8.73
C ASN A 88 -1.48 -34.93 9.20
N ASN A 89 -1.06 -34.72 10.46
CA ASN A 89 0.18 -35.27 10.99
C ASN A 89 -0.11 -36.30 12.10
N PRO A 90 -0.25 -37.60 11.76
CA PRO A 90 -0.61 -38.64 12.72
C PRO A 90 0.50 -38.95 13.74
N GLN A 91 1.73 -38.46 13.53
CA GLN A 91 2.89 -38.71 14.40
C GLN A 91 3.02 -37.70 15.55
N VAL A 92 2.22 -36.63 15.57
CA VAL A 92 2.29 -35.61 16.62
C VAL A 92 1.74 -36.17 17.93
N GLU A 93 2.44 -35.94 19.04
CA GLU A 93 1.92 -36.27 20.37
C GLU A 93 0.61 -35.52 20.60
N THR A 94 -0.49 -36.26 20.67
CA THR A 94 -1.83 -35.69 20.73
C THR A 94 -2.29 -35.42 22.16
N ARG A 95 -1.63 -36.01 23.17
CA ARG A 95 -1.97 -35.71 24.57
C ARG A 95 -1.38 -34.39 24.98
N THR A 96 -2.27 -33.48 25.34
CA THR A 96 -1.97 -32.07 25.64
C THR A 96 -0.88 -31.92 26.69
N ASP A 97 -0.92 -32.70 27.77
CA ASP A 97 0.04 -32.65 28.88
C ASP A 97 1.45 -33.04 28.42
N ARG A 98 1.57 -34.14 27.66
CA ARG A 98 2.87 -34.59 27.14
C ARG A 98 3.41 -33.64 26.09
N ALA A 99 2.55 -33.09 25.24
CA ALA A 99 2.94 -32.13 24.22
C ALA A 99 3.43 -30.81 24.84
N LEU A 100 2.73 -30.26 25.85
CA LEU A 100 3.17 -29.09 26.60
C LEU A 100 4.47 -29.36 27.37
N LYS A 101 4.62 -30.56 27.95
CA LYS A 101 5.89 -30.96 28.60
C LYS A 101 7.05 -30.99 27.61
N ALA A 102 6.85 -31.54 26.41
CA ALA A 102 7.84 -31.52 25.35
C ALA A 102 8.24 -30.09 24.95
N THR A 103 7.27 -29.18 24.80
CA THR A 103 7.57 -27.75 24.56
C THR A 103 8.40 -27.15 25.69
N ALA A 104 8.03 -27.43 26.95
CA ALA A 104 8.77 -26.91 28.10
C ALA A 104 10.21 -27.42 28.16
N ASP A 105 10.44 -28.70 27.86
CA ASP A 105 11.79 -29.28 27.80
C ASP A 105 12.62 -28.61 26.69
N MET A 106 12.02 -28.36 25.52
CA MET A 106 12.70 -27.65 24.42
C MET A 106 13.03 -26.19 24.78
N LEU A 107 12.13 -25.50 25.49
CA LEU A 107 12.37 -24.14 25.97
C LEU A 107 13.49 -24.09 27.02
N GLU A 108 13.54 -25.06 27.95
CA GLU A 108 14.62 -25.17 28.92
C GLU A 108 15.96 -25.42 28.22
N ASP A 109 16.01 -26.37 27.29
CA ASP A 109 17.21 -26.70 26.52
C ASP A 109 17.73 -25.51 25.70
N ALA A 110 16.84 -24.69 25.15
CA ALA A 110 17.17 -23.49 24.39
C ALA A 110 17.76 -22.36 25.23
N THR A 111 17.72 -22.45 26.57
CA THR A 111 18.42 -21.50 27.44
C THR A 111 19.91 -21.84 27.64
N ALA A 112 20.33 -23.03 27.24
CA ALA A 112 21.70 -23.50 27.43
C ALA A 112 22.71 -22.74 26.53
N PRO A 113 23.93 -22.49 27.01
CA PRO A 113 24.96 -21.86 26.19
C PRO A 113 25.30 -22.73 24.97
N GLY A 114 25.52 -22.07 23.83
CA GLY A 114 25.84 -22.74 22.56
C GLY A 114 24.62 -23.12 21.71
N ARG A 115 23.39 -22.96 22.24
CA ARG A 115 22.19 -23.02 21.40
C ARG A 115 22.09 -21.75 20.56
N VAL A 116 21.86 -21.93 19.26
CA VAL A 116 21.75 -20.82 18.30
C VAL A 116 20.34 -20.73 17.73
N ALA A 117 19.59 -21.83 17.76
CA ALA A 117 18.25 -21.94 17.19
C ALA A 117 17.26 -22.56 18.17
N LEU A 118 16.00 -22.09 18.12
CA LEU A 118 14.84 -22.72 18.74
C LEU A 118 13.82 -23.09 17.65
N GLU A 119 13.59 -24.39 17.49
CA GLU A 119 12.73 -24.95 16.44
C GLU A 119 11.53 -25.67 17.06
N LEU A 120 10.41 -24.96 17.20
CA LEU A 120 9.16 -25.50 17.73
C LEU A 120 8.22 -25.86 16.59
N ARG A 121 8.20 -27.14 16.20
CA ARG A 121 7.39 -27.66 15.10
C ARG A 121 6.38 -28.67 15.62
N SER A 122 5.09 -28.40 15.41
CA SER A 122 3.99 -29.25 15.85
C SER A 122 3.88 -29.47 17.36
N VAL A 123 4.67 -28.76 18.18
CA VAL A 123 4.57 -28.75 19.64
C VAL A 123 3.82 -27.50 20.12
N PRO A 124 2.92 -27.60 21.10
CA PRO A 124 2.06 -26.50 21.46
C PRO A 124 2.81 -25.42 22.23
N LEU A 125 2.75 -24.18 21.74
CA LEU A 125 3.24 -22.97 22.39
C LEU A 125 2.16 -21.89 22.28
N PRO A 126 1.17 -21.85 23.20
CA PRO A 126 0.09 -20.87 23.13
C PRO A 126 0.61 -19.44 23.29
N GLN A 127 1.54 -19.27 24.24
CA GLN A 127 2.32 -18.06 24.50
C GLN A 127 3.67 -18.47 25.09
N PHE A 128 4.65 -17.58 25.04
CA PHE A 128 5.92 -17.78 25.73
C PHE A 128 5.74 -17.71 27.25
N PRO A 129 6.45 -18.56 28.02
CA PRO A 129 6.52 -18.39 29.47
C PRO A 129 7.25 -17.09 29.85
N ASP A 130 7.00 -16.62 31.07
CA ASP A 130 7.78 -15.53 31.68
C ASP A 130 9.29 -15.78 31.55
N GLN A 131 10.08 -14.70 31.61
CA GLN A 131 11.54 -14.75 31.51
C GLN A 131 12.05 -15.15 30.11
N ALA A 132 11.33 -14.77 29.04
CA ALA A 132 11.75 -14.99 27.66
C ALA A 132 13.11 -14.35 27.32
N PHE A 133 13.56 -13.35 28.08
CA PHE A 133 14.92 -12.77 28.00
C PHE A 133 16.06 -13.81 28.10
N ARG A 134 15.80 -15.00 28.65
CA ARG A 134 16.76 -16.12 28.66
C ARG A 134 17.13 -16.61 27.25
N LEU A 135 16.27 -16.35 26.27
CA LEU A 135 16.42 -16.71 24.87
C LEU A 135 17.05 -15.58 24.04
N SER A 136 17.54 -14.50 24.67
CA SER A 136 18.13 -13.33 24.01
C SER A 136 19.36 -13.62 23.15
N HIS A 137 20.03 -14.75 23.38
CA HIS A 137 21.21 -15.18 22.64
C HIS A 137 20.88 -15.94 21.34
N LEU A 138 19.63 -16.38 21.16
CA LEU A 138 19.22 -17.12 19.97
C LEU A 138 19.28 -16.23 18.73
N GLN A 139 19.71 -16.82 17.61
CA GLN A 139 19.79 -16.17 16.31
C GLN A 139 18.67 -16.64 15.37
N HIS A 140 18.17 -17.87 15.55
CA HIS A 140 17.14 -18.43 14.70
C HIS A 140 15.96 -18.94 15.54
N MET A 141 14.74 -18.60 15.12
CA MET A 141 13.54 -19.07 15.79
C MET A 141 12.48 -19.46 14.76
N THR A 142 12.01 -20.70 14.86
CA THR A 142 10.88 -21.20 14.10
C THR A 142 9.78 -21.67 15.04
N ILE A 143 8.56 -21.17 14.84
CA ILE A 143 7.35 -21.59 15.55
C ILE A 143 6.31 -21.97 14.50
N ASP A 144 6.12 -23.28 14.29
CA ASP A 144 5.31 -23.83 13.22
C ASP A 144 4.25 -24.79 13.76
N ALA A 145 2.98 -24.52 13.47
CA ALA A 145 1.83 -25.30 13.93
C ALA A 145 1.84 -25.53 15.45
N ALA A 146 2.04 -24.45 16.21
CA ALA A 146 2.18 -24.47 17.66
C ALA A 146 0.94 -23.94 18.40
N GLY A 147 -0.06 -23.41 17.68
CA GLY A 147 -1.21 -22.76 18.32
C GLY A 147 -0.84 -21.43 18.98
N LEU A 148 0.24 -20.77 18.53
CA LEU A 148 0.71 -19.49 19.06
C LEU A 148 -0.36 -18.40 18.87
N MET A 149 -0.85 -17.86 19.99
CA MET A 149 -1.87 -16.82 20.00
C MET A 149 -1.27 -15.41 19.93
N GLU A 150 -0.15 -15.20 20.62
CA GLU A 150 0.56 -13.92 20.68
C GLU A 150 2.05 -14.11 20.95
N LEU A 151 2.84 -13.13 20.50
CA LEU A 151 4.25 -12.98 20.86
C LEU A 151 4.38 -12.06 22.09
N PRO A 152 5.50 -12.10 22.83
CA PRO A 152 5.72 -11.20 23.96
C PRO A 152 5.69 -9.72 23.55
N ASP A 153 5.05 -8.88 24.35
CA ASP A 153 4.99 -7.42 24.13
C ASP A 153 6.37 -6.76 24.05
N THR A 154 7.37 -7.33 24.73
CA THR A 154 8.77 -6.86 24.73
C THR A 154 9.64 -7.82 23.92
N MET A 155 9.71 -7.62 22.61
CA MET A 155 10.52 -8.44 21.69
C MET A 155 12.03 -8.22 21.84
N GLN A 156 12.47 -7.16 22.54
CA GLN A 156 13.88 -6.95 22.91
C GLN A 156 14.46 -8.14 23.71
N GLN A 157 13.60 -8.96 24.31
CA GLN A 157 13.97 -10.21 24.94
C GLN A 157 14.61 -11.22 23.97
N PHE A 158 14.43 -11.02 22.66
CA PHE A 158 15.00 -11.81 21.57
C PHE A 158 15.97 -10.99 20.70
N ALA A 159 16.70 -10.04 21.30
CA ALA A 159 17.59 -9.11 20.61
C ALA A 159 18.66 -9.77 19.70
N GLY A 160 18.98 -11.06 19.93
CA GLY A 160 19.92 -11.83 19.11
C GLY A 160 19.37 -12.30 17.76
N LEU A 161 18.05 -12.27 17.53
CA LEU A 161 17.43 -12.92 16.37
C LEU A 161 17.87 -12.30 15.04
N GLU A 162 18.33 -13.17 14.14
CA GLU A 162 18.61 -12.90 12.73
C GLU A 162 17.49 -13.43 11.84
N THR A 163 16.82 -14.53 12.22
CA THR A 163 15.70 -15.09 11.45
C THR A 163 14.54 -15.49 12.35
N LEU A 164 13.33 -15.06 12.00
CA LEU A 164 12.09 -15.43 12.67
C LEU A 164 11.09 -16.00 11.67
N THR A 165 10.69 -17.26 11.88
CA THR A 165 9.65 -17.92 11.09
C THR A 165 8.45 -18.27 11.97
N LEU A 166 7.27 -17.77 11.61
CA LEU A 166 6.00 -18.08 12.24
C LEU A 166 5.10 -18.75 11.19
N ALA A 167 4.67 -19.98 11.43
CA ALA A 167 3.86 -20.71 10.46
C ALA A 167 2.66 -21.41 11.10
N ARG A 168 1.51 -21.40 10.42
CA ARG A 168 0.30 -22.17 10.82
C ARG A 168 -0.14 -21.90 12.26
N ASN A 169 -0.22 -20.63 12.65
CA ASN A 169 -0.61 -20.21 14.00
C ASN A 169 -1.84 -19.27 13.98
N PRO A 170 -2.68 -19.28 15.03
CA PRO A 170 -3.83 -18.37 15.19
C PRO A 170 -3.41 -16.96 15.66
N LEU A 171 -2.27 -16.48 15.18
CA LEU A 171 -1.69 -15.19 15.56
C LEU A 171 -2.51 -14.05 14.95
N ARG A 172 -2.98 -13.12 15.78
CA ARG A 172 -3.81 -11.99 15.35
C ARG A 172 -3.04 -10.72 15.01
N SER A 173 -1.95 -10.48 15.73
CA SER A 173 -1.14 -9.29 15.59
C SER A 173 0.33 -9.61 15.90
N LEU A 174 1.22 -8.73 15.46
CA LEU A 174 2.60 -8.70 15.92
C LEU A 174 2.75 -7.56 16.92
N PRO A 175 3.52 -7.74 18.01
CA PRO A 175 3.80 -6.65 18.94
C PRO A 175 4.61 -5.56 18.24
N ALA A 176 4.32 -4.29 18.52
CA ALA A 176 5.05 -3.16 17.93
C ALA A 176 6.56 -3.21 18.20
N SER A 177 6.95 -3.79 19.34
CA SER A 177 8.35 -3.99 19.70
C SER A 177 9.11 -4.95 18.77
N ILE A 178 8.45 -5.69 17.87
CA ILE A 178 9.15 -6.49 16.84
C ILE A 178 10.10 -5.62 16.01
N ALA A 179 9.78 -4.33 15.86
CA ALA A 179 10.62 -3.36 15.20
C ALA A 179 11.99 -3.18 15.87
N SER A 180 12.10 -3.45 17.18
CA SER A 180 13.35 -3.34 17.93
C SER A 180 14.40 -4.41 17.61
N LEU A 181 14.04 -5.44 16.82
CA LEU A 181 14.94 -6.52 16.43
C LEU A 181 15.90 -6.07 15.33
N SER A 182 16.84 -5.20 15.69
CA SER A 182 17.78 -4.58 14.75
C SER A 182 18.70 -5.57 14.04
N ARG A 183 18.86 -6.81 14.55
CA ARG A 183 19.64 -7.89 13.90
C ARG A 183 18.84 -8.73 12.92
N LEU A 184 17.52 -8.59 12.89
CA LEU A 184 16.65 -9.44 12.09
C LEU A 184 16.89 -9.19 10.61
N ARG A 185 17.25 -10.25 9.88
CA ARG A 185 17.48 -10.26 8.43
C ARG A 185 16.31 -10.88 7.68
N GLU A 186 15.65 -11.87 8.29
CA GLU A 186 14.53 -12.58 7.65
C GLU A 186 13.34 -12.71 8.61
N LEU A 187 12.19 -12.21 8.16
CA LEU A 187 10.90 -12.40 8.82
C LEU A 187 9.97 -13.13 7.86
N SER A 188 9.55 -14.34 8.23
CA SER A 188 8.63 -15.14 7.44
C SER A 188 7.41 -15.52 8.26
N ILE A 189 6.23 -15.11 7.78
CA ILE A 189 4.94 -15.40 8.39
C ILE A 189 4.09 -16.11 7.36
N ARG A 190 3.70 -17.36 7.65
CA ARG A 190 3.02 -18.24 6.69
C ARG A 190 1.77 -18.88 7.29
N ALA A 191 0.67 -18.91 6.54
CA ALA A 191 -0.58 -19.54 6.99
C ALA A 191 -1.01 -19.05 8.39
N CYS A 192 -0.95 -17.74 8.60
CA CYS A 192 -1.46 -17.05 9.79
C CYS A 192 -2.65 -16.19 9.36
N PRO A 193 -3.82 -16.80 9.09
CA PRO A 193 -4.93 -16.13 8.42
C PRO A 193 -5.59 -15.04 9.27
N GLU A 194 -5.40 -15.09 10.59
CA GLU A 194 -5.94 -14.09 11.51
C GLU A 194 -5.05 -12.84 11.64
N LEU A 195 -3.82 -12.87 11.11
CA LEU A 195 -2.93 -11.71 11.11
C LEU A 195 -3.37 -10.74 10.02
N THR A 196 -4.10 -9.70 10.40
CA THR A 196 -4.72 -8.75 9.45
C THR A 196 -3.89 -7.50 9.18
N GLU A 197 -2.90 -7.22 10.02
CA GLU A 197 -2.07 -6.01 9.94
C GLU A 197 -0.64 -6.27 10.42
N LEU A 198 0.29 -5.46 9.92
CA LEU A 198 1.64 -5.32 10.48
C LEU A 198 1.68 -4.10 11.41
N PRO A 199 2.62 -4.05 12.37
CA PRO A 199 2.84 -2.85 13.18
C PRO A 199 3.12 -1.62 12.31
N GLU A 200 2.56 -0.47 12.68
CA GLU A 200 2.68 0.76 11.88
C GLU A 200 4.13 1.24 11.70
N HIS A 201 5.00 0.97 12.67
CA HIS A 201 6.41 1.40 12.69
C HIS A 201 7.36 0.21 12.56
N LEU A 202 7.66 -0.21 11.33
CA LEU A 202 8.68 -1.24 11.07
C LEU A 202 10.10 -0.66 11.07
N ALA A 203 10.25 0.54 10.51
CA ALA A 203 11.46 1.34 10.55
C ALA A 203 11.14 2.83 10.42
N SER A 204 12.02 3.67 10.94
CA SER A 204 11.95 5.13 10.85
C SER A 204 13.33 5.70 10.52
N THR A 205 13.34 6.94 10.01
CA THR A 205 14.56 7.73 9.86
C THR A 205 14.43 8.94 10.76
N ASN A 206 15.36 9.11 11.70
CA ASN A 206 15.33 10.23 12.63
C ASN A 206 15.83 11.53 11.97
N ALA A 207 15.72 12.66 12.68
CA ALA A 207 16.10 13.98 12.15
C ALA A 207 17.58 14.11 11.76
N SER A 208 18.45 13.25 12.32
CA SER A 208 19.86 13.13 11.96
C SER A 208 20.13 12.26 10.72
N GLY A 209 19.11 11.64 10.14
CA GLY A 209 19.24 10.73 9.01
C GLY A 209 19.64 9.31 9.39
N GLU A 210 19.68 8.97 10.68
CA GLU A 210 19.93 7.60 11.13
C GLU A 210 18.63 6.77 11.06
N HIS A 211 18.77 5.51 10.68
CA HIS A 211 17.65 4.58 10.59
C HIS A 211 17.47 3.83 11.91
N GLU A 212 16.23 3.70 12.36
CA GLU A 212 15.83 2.95 13.55
C GLU A 212 14.81 1.87 13.17
N GLY A 213 14.72 0.79 13.97
CA GLY A 213 13.81 -0.32 13.75
C GLY A 213 14.46 -1.54 13.07
N LEU A 214 13.75 -2.16 12.12
CA LEU A 214 14.17 -3.33 11.34
C LEU A 214 15.21 -2.98 10.26
N VAL A 215 16.26 -2.28 10.66
CA VAL A 215 17.27 -1.70 9.76
C VAL A 215 18.06 -2.73 8.98
N ASN A 216 18.19 -3.96 9.46
CA ASN A 216 18.93 -5.04 8.78
C ASN A 216 18.02 -6.03 8.05
N LEU A 217 16.70 -5.81 8.00
CA LEU A 217 15.78 -6.74 7.36
C LEU A 217 16.03 -6.78 5.85
N GLN A 218 16.26 -7.98 5.33
CA GLN A 218 16.56 -8.26 3.92
C GLN A 218 15.43 -9.00 3.23
N SER A 219 14.68 -9.84 3.96
CA SER A 219 13.58 -10.62 3.42
C SER A 219 12.37 -10.53 4.33
N LEU A 220 11.24 -10.07 3.79
CA LEU A 220 9.93 -10.09 4.44
C LEU A 220 9.00 -10.98 3.61
N GLN A 221 8.48 -12.04 4.22
CA GLN A 221 7.54 -12.96 3.59
C GLN A 221 6.24 -13.03 4.40
N LEU A 222 5.13 -12.76 3.74
CA LEU A 222 3.77 -12.80 4.28
C LEU A 222 2.94 -13.67 3.34
N VAL A 223 2.78 -14.94 3.67
CA VAL A 223 2.12 -15.92 2.80
C VAL A 223 0.88 -16.45 3.49
N GLU A 224 -0.27 -16.45 2.82
CA GLU A 224 -1.54 -16.93 3.40
C GLU A 224 -1.85 -16.23 4.73
N THR A 225 -1.82 -14.90 4.71
CA THR A 225 -2.15 -14.04 5.85
C THR A 225 -3.44 -13.27 5.61
N GLY A 226 -3.99 -12.64 6.64
CA GLY A 226 -5.14 -11.74 6.53
C GLY A 226 -4.77 -10.30 6.13
N ILE A 227 -3.51 -10.03 5.77
CA ILE A 227 -2.99 -8.68 5.55
C ILE A 227 -3.66 -8.01 4.34
N THR A 228 -4.27 -6.84 4.58
CA THR A 228 -5.01 -6.08 3.56
C THR A 228 -4.27 -4.87 3.00
N SER A 229 -3.27 -4.37 3.74
CA SER A 229 -2.41 -3.24 3.38
C SER A 229 -1.04 -3.36 4.07
N LEU A 230 -0.04 -2.66 3.56
CA LEU A 230 1.29 -2.55 4.18
C LEU A 230 1.45 -1.17 4.82
N PRO A 231 2.10 -1.07 6.00
CA PRO A 231 2.33 0.22 6.66
C PRO A 231 3.29 1.09 5.84
N ALA A 232 3.10 2.41 5.87
CA ALA A 232 3.96 3.35 5.13
C ALA A 232 5.45 3.22 5.48
N SER A 233 5.74 2.84 6.74
CA SER A 233 7.09 2.60 7.26
C SER A 233 7.84 1.45 6.58
N ILE A 234 7.16 0.60 5.80
CA ILE A 234 7.82 -0.44 5.00
C ILE A 234 8.85 0.15 4.05
N THR A 235 8.63 1.39 3.57
CA THR A 235 9.52 2.11 2.67
C THR A 235 10.79 2.63 3.35
N SER A 236 10.82 2.64 4.68
CA SER A 236 12.00 2.99 5.48
C SER A 236 12.99 1.82 5.63
N LEU A 237 12.65 0.61 5.16
CA LEU A 237 13.50 -0.58 5.28
C LEU A 237 14.67 -0.56 4.27
N GLN A 238 15.73 0.14 4.62
CA GLN A 238 16.89 0.42 3.74
C GLN A 238 17.63 -0.82 3.21
N ASN A 239 17.49 -1.96 3.88
CA ASN A 239 18.16 -3.20 3.50
C ASN A 239 17.24 -4.27 2.90
N LEU A 240 15.95 -3.97 2.72
CA LEU A 240 14.99 -4.94 2.21
C LEU A 240 15.27 -5.25 0.73
N LYS A 241 15.55 -6.52 0.44
CA LYS A 241 15.83 -7.04 -0.89
C LYS A 241 14.68 -7.81 -1.49
N ARG A 242 13.94 -8.55 -0.64
CA ARG A 242 12.82 -9.39 -1.07
C ARG A 242 11.59 -9.08 -0.23
N LEU A 243 10.51 -8.70 -0.90
CA LEU A 243 9.19 -8.55 -0.31
C LEU A 243 8.24 -9.52 -1.00
N GLN A 244 7.73 -10.49 -0.23
CA GLN A 244 6.74 -11.44 -0.71
C GLN A 244 5.45 -11.28 0.11
N VAL A 245 4.36 -10.94 -0.56
CA VAL A 245 3.00 -10.94 0.01
C VAL A 245 2.16 -11.85 -0.88
N ARG A 246 2.00 -13.11 -0.49
CA ARG A 246 1.34 -14.12 -1.32
C ARG A 246 0.03 -14.60 -0.71
N ASN A 247 -0.93 -14.94 -1.56
CA ASN A 247 -2.22 -15.53 -1.16
C ASN A 247 -2.88 -14.77 0.01
N SER A 248 -2.79 -13.45 0.00
CA SER A 248 -3.26 -12.56 1.07
C SER A 248 -4.21 -11.51 0.47
N PRO A 249 -5.19 -10.98 1.23
CA PRO A 249 -6.19 -10.05 0.71
C PRO A 249 -5.65 -8.61 0.55
N LEU A 250 -4.41 -8.46 0.07
CA LEU A 250 -3.78 -7.17 -0.17
C LEU A 250 -4.59 -6.39 -1.21
N SER A 251 -5.21 -5.30 -0.79
CA SER A 251 -6.17 -4.54 -1.60
C SER A 251 -5.51 -3.39 -2.37
N ALA A 252 -4.43 -2.85 -1.83
CA ALA A 252 -3.68 -1.74 -2.40
C ALA A 252 -2.19 -1.83 -2.03
N LEU A 253 -1.35 -1.24 -2.88
CA LEU A 253 0.07 -1.04 -2.64
C LEU A 253 0.42 0.41 -2.95
N ALA A 254 1.17 1.06 -2.07
CA ALA A 254 1.55 2.46 -2.25
C ALA A 254 2.70 2.60 -3.28
N PRO A 255 2.69 3.64 -4.15
CA PRO A 255 3.80 3.92 -5.09
C PRO A 255 5.16 4.10 -4.43
N ALA A 256 5.18 4.47 -3.15
CA ALA A 256 6.40 4.61 -2.38
C ALA A 256 7.19 3.29 -2.23
N ILE A 257 6.59 2.13 -2.52
CA ILE A 257 7.30 0.84 -2.54
C ILE A 257 8.49 0.84 -3.52
N HIS A 258 8.39 1.59 -4.63
CA HIS A 258 9.45 1.70 -5.63
C HIS A 258 10.60 2.63 -5.20
N HIS A 259 10.53 3.23 -4.00
CA HIS A 259 11.61 4.02 -3.42
C HIS A 259 12.51 3.20 -2.50
N LEU A 260 12.24 1.90 -2.33
CA LEU A 260 13.11 1.01 -1.55
C LEU A 260 14.46 0.83 -2.26
N PRO A 261 15.58 1.26 -1.66
CA PRO A 261 16.85 1.42 -2.37
C PRO A 261 17.52 0.09 -2.74
N LYS A 262 17.12 -1.02 -2.12
CA LYS A 262 17.71 -2.36 -2.33
C LYS A 262 16.70 -3.42 -2.74
N LEU A 263 15.45 -3.05 -3.02
CA LEU A 263 14.40 -4.03 -3.36
C LEU A 263 14.67 -4.62 -4.75
N GLU A 264 14.99 -5.92 -4.77
CA GLU A 264 15.31 -6.69 -5.98
C GLU A 264 14.15 -7.62 -6.39
N GLU A 265 13.34 -8.09 -5.44
CA GLU A 265 12.22 -9.00 -5.69
C GLU A 265 10.95 -8.51 -4.99
N LEU A 266 9.89 -8.35 -5.77
CA LEU A 266 8.54 -8.07 -5.29
C LEU A 266 7.61 -9.15 -5.82
N ASP A 267 7.09 -9.96 -4.91
CA ASP A 267 6.18 -11.03 -5.24
C ASP A 267 4.84 -10.84 -4.53
N LEU A 268 3.79 -10.62 -5.33
CA LEU A 268 2.42 -10.41 -4.88
C LEU A 268 1.50 -11.56 -5.31
N GLN A 269 2.06 -12.75 -5.58
CA GLN A 269 1.32 -13.85 -6.18
C GLN A 269 0.06 -14.19 -5.38
N GLY A 270 -1.08 -14.31 -6.07
CA GLY A 270 -2.35 -14.70 -5.44
C GLY A 270 -2.96 -13.60 -4.56
N CYS A 271 -2.51 -12.34 -4.68
CA CYS A 271 -3.19 -11.19 -4.08
C CYS A 271 -4.46 -10.85 -4.87
N THR A 272 -5.49 -11.69 -4.74
CA THR A 272 -6.72 -11.58 -5.52
C THR A 272 -7.56 -10.33 -5.20
N ALA A 273 -7.29 -9.62 -4.10
CA ALA A 273 -7.95 -8.35 -3.79
C ALA A 273 -7.31 -7.14 -4.50
N LEU A 274 -6.09 -7.28 -5.03
CA LEU A 274 -5.35 -6.21 -5.66
C LEU A 274 -5.95 -5.88 -7.02
N ARG A 275 -6.43 -4.64 -7.19
CA ARG A 275 -7.08 -4.20 -8.45
C ARG A 275 -6.16 -3.45 -9.39
N ASN A 276 -5.23 -2.67 -8.87
CA ASN A 276 -4.30 -1.87 -9.67
C ASN A 276 -2.89 -2.02 -9.09
N TYR A 277 -1.90 -2.16 -9.96
CA TYR A 277 -0.50 -2.03 -9.54
C TYR A 277 -0.12 -0.54 -9.51
N PRO A 278 0.57 -0.04 -8.47
CA PRO A 278 0.85 1.38 -8.34
C PRO A 278 1.82 1.89 -9.43
N PRO A 279 1.70 3.17 -9.85
CA PRO A 279 2.69 3.81 -10.71
C PRO A 279 4.10 3.83 -10.12
N ILE A 280 5.11 3.87 -10.98
CA ILE A 280 6.52 3.87 -10.57
C ILE A 280 7.00 5.28 -10.19
N PHE A 281 6.55 6.30 -10.92
CA PHE A 281 6.98 7.69 -10.78
C PHE A 281 8.52 7.84 -10.79
N GLY A 282 9.09 8.57 -9.83
CA GLY A 282 10.53 8.71 -9.63
C GLY A 282 11.18 7.57 -8.85
N GLY A 283 10.46 6.46 -8.63
CA GLY A 283 10.99 5.29 -7.92
C GLY A 283 12.22 4.71 -8.61
N SER A 284 13.25 4.41 -7.83
CA SER A 284 14.55 3.95 -8.29
C SER A 284 14.95 2.58 -7.72
N ALA A 285 13.98 1.83 -7.17
CA ALA A 285 14.21 0.49 -6.66
C ALA A 285 14.87 -0.40 -7.74
N PRO A 286 15.97 -1.11 -7.43
CA PRO A 286 16.69 -1.98 -8.36
C PRO A 286 15.96 -3.31 -8.58
N LEU A 287 14.68 -3.24 -8.96
CA LEU A 287 13.77 -4.36 -9.02
C LEU A 287 14.10 -5.25 -10.23
N LYS A 288 14.43 -6.52 -9.97
CA LYS A 288 14.75 -7.55 -10.96
C LYS A 288 13.58 -8.47 -11.23
N ARG A 289 12.78 -8.79 -10.20
CA ARG A 289 11.64 -9.71 -10.35
C ARG A 289 10.37 -9.09 -9.80
N LEU A 290 9.35 -9.01 -10.64
CA LEU A 290 8.00 -8.60 -10.28
C LEU A 290 7.03 -9.74 -10.62
N SER A 291 6.49 -10.39 -9.59
CA SER A 291 5.45 -11.41 -9.75
C SER A 291 4.12 -10.86 -9.30
N LEU A 292 3.17 -10.79 -10.22
CA LEU A 292 1.74 -10.52 -10.00
C LEU A 292 0.89 -11.75 -10.36
N LYS A 293 1.54 -12.92 -10.41
CA LYS A 293 0.89 -14.16 -10.81
C LYS A 293 -0.37 -14.43 -9.99
N ASP A 294 -1.44 -14.91 -10.61
CA ASP A 294 -2.71 -15.24 -9.98
C ASP A 294 -3.38 -14.05 -9.24
N CYS A 295 -3.00 -12.80 -9.53
CA CYS A 295 -3.73 -11.60 -9.10
C CYS A 295 -5.00 -11.43 -9.97
N SER A 296 -5.98 -12.29 -9.73
CA SER A 296 -7.13 -12.47 -10.63
C SER A 296 -7.98 -11.22 -10.84
N ASN A 297 -8.05 -10.28 -9.89
CA ASN A 297 -8.80 -9.02 -10.02
C ASN A 297 -7.95 -7.81 -10.44
N LEU A 298 -6.68 -8.01 -10.78
CA LEU A 298 -5.82 -6.96 -11.32
C LEU A 298 -6.38 -6.50 -12.66
N ARG A 299 -6.70 -5.20 -12.77
CA ARG A 299 -7.33 -4.57 -13.94
C ARG A 299 -6.33 -3.82 -14.80
N THR A 300 -5.36 -3.16 -14.16
CA THR A 300 -4.39 -2.30 -14.85
C THR A 300 -2.99 -2.46 -14.31
N LEU A 301 -2.02 -2.31 -15.21
CA LEU A 301 -0.64 -1.97 -14.89
C LEU A 301 -0.42 -0.49 -15.19
N PRO A 302 0.52 0.16 -14.50
CA PRO A 302 0.80 1.57 -14.76
C PRO A 302 1.51 1.73 -16.11
N LEU A 303 1.25 2.86 -16.78
CA LEU A 303 1.85 3.17 -18.08
C LEU A 303 3.37 3.39 -17.98
N ASP A 304 3.86 3.78 -16.81
CA ASP A 304 5.29 3.99 -16.54
C ASP A 304 6.04 2.73 -16.07
N ILE A 305 5.49 1.53 -16.29
CA ILE A 305 6.13 0.25 -15.92
C ILE A 305 7.54 0.08 -16.51
N HIS A 306 7.81 0.70 -17.67
CA HIS A 306 9.13 0.71 -18.32
C HIS A 306 10.24 1.34 -17.47
N ARG A 307 9.89 2.14 -16.46
CA ARG A 307 10.86 2.71 -15.51
C ARG A 307 11.53 1.66 -14.62
N LEU A 308 11.03 0.43 -14.58
CA LEU A 308 11.71 -0.71 -13.98
C LEU A 308 12.85 -1.20 -14.90
N THR A 309 13.89 -0.36 -15.03
CA THR A 309 14.99 -0.54 -16.00
C THR A 309 15.91 -1.72 -15.70
N GLN A 310 15.80 -2.34 -14.52
CA GLN A 310 16.57 -3.51 -14.11
C GLN A 310 15.74 -4.80 -14.10
N LEU A 311 14.50 -4.77 -14.60
CA LEU A 311 13.60 -5.90 -14.54
C LEU A 311 14.09 -7.04 -15.44
N GLU A 312 14.27 -8.21 -14.85
CA GLU A 312 14.67 -9.47 -15.49
C GLU A 312 13.45 -10.39 -15.69
N GLU A 313 12.44 -10.28 -14.84
CA GLU A 313 11.22 -11.11 -14.91
C GLU A 313 9.97 -10.33 -14.48
N LEU A 314 8.93 -10.41 -15.31
CA LEU A 314 7.58 -9.92 -15.05
C LEU A 314 6.58 -11.07 -15.24
N ASP A 315 5.99 -11.56 -14.15
CA ASP A 315 4.99 -12.63 -14.20
C ASP A 315 3.56 -12.11 -13.95
N LEU A 316 2.72 -12.16 -14.98
CA LEU A 316 1.32 -11.75 -15.00
C LEU A 316 0.38 -12.94 -15.23
N ARG A 317 0.88 -14.18 -15.23
CA ARG A 317 0.03 -15.37 -15.47
C ARG A 317 -1.10 -15.41 -14.45
N GLY A 318 -2.31 -15.78 -14.87
CA GLY A 318 -3.47 -15.82 -13.96
C GLY A 318 -4.11 -14.46 -13.66
N CYS A 319 -3.58 -13.34 -14.18
CA CYS A 319 -4.25 -12.03 -14.17
C CYS A 319 -5.40 -11.98 -15.19
N VAL A 320 -6.45 -12.76 -14.96
CA VAL A 320 -7.55 -12.96 -15.92
C VAL A 320 -8.37 -11.69 -16.22
N ASN A 321 -8.41 -10.72 -15.30
CA ASN A 321 -9.13 -9.46 -15.48
C ASN A 321 -8.25 -8.30 -15.96
N LEU A 322 -6.96 -8.54 -16.24
CA LEU A 322 -6.09 -7.52 -16.80
C LEU A 322 -6.48 -7.34 -18.27
N SER A 323 -7.09 -6.21 -18.60
CA SER A 323 -7.70 -6.00 -19.92
C SER A 323 -6.70 -5.71 -21.02
N ARG A 324 -5.61 -5.01 -20.68
CA ARG A 324 -4.55 -4.62 -21.61
C ARG A 324 -3.21 -4.48 -20.90
N LEU A 325 -2.15 -4.68 -21.68
CA LEU A 325 -0.80 -4.26 -21.33
C LEU A 325 -0.60 -2.79 -21.71
N PRO A 326 0.22 -2.02 -20.96
CA PRO A 326 0.64 -0.69 -21.38
C PRO A 326 1.53 -0.82 -22.64
N SER A 327 1.35 0.06 -23.62
CA SER A 327 2.13 0.09 -24.86
C SER A 327 3.64 0.19 -24.59
N LEU A 328 4.03 1.01 -23.61
CA LEU A 328 5.40 1.16 -23.14
C LEU A 328 5.98 -0.07 -22.42
N ILE A 329 5.24 -1.17 -22.27
CA ILE A 329 5.82 -2.44 -21.79
C ILE A 329 6.98 -2.91 -22.69
N ALA A 330 6.98 -2.50 -23.96
CA ALA A 330 8.10 -2.69 -24.88
C ALA A 330 9.42 -2.13 -24.31
N GLY A 331 9.36 -0.99 -23.61
CA GLY A 331 10.50 -0.26 -23.04
C GLY A 331 11.14 -0.91 -21.81
N LEU A 332 10.62 -2.03 -21.30
CA LEU A 332 11.35 -2.86 -20.33
C LEU A 332 12.68 -3.38 -20.94
N PRO A 333 13.58 -3.97 -20.14
CA PRO A 333 14.81 -4.56 -20.68
C PRO A 333 14.53 -5.67 -21.72
N ALA A 334 15.32 -5.74 -22.79
CA ALA A 334 15.11 -6.70 -23.88
C ALA A 334 15.18 -8.17 -23.41
N ASN A 335 16.04 -8.46 -22.43
CA ASN A 335 16.19 -9.79 -21.83
C ASN A 335 15.16 -10.07 -20.72
N CYS A 336 14.26 -9.12 -20.43
CA CYS A 336 13.21 -9.31 -19.43
C CYS A 336 12.22 -10.37 -19.91
N ILE A 337 12.06 -11.43 -19.13
CA ILE A 337 11.10 -12.49 -19.37
C ILE A 337 9.72 -11.99 -18.92
N ILE A 338 8.81 -11.79 -19.87
CA ILE A 338 7.45 -11.36 -19.59
C ILE A 338 6.50 -12.53 -19.81
N LEU A 339 5.84 -12.98 -18.75
CA LEU A 339 4.87 -14.08 -18.78
C LEU A 339 3.46 -13.48 -18.63
N VAL A 340 2.60 -13.68 -19.63
CA VAL A 340 1.25 -13.09 -19.68
C VAL A 340 0.16 -14.15 -19.68
N PRO A 341 -1.09 -13.81 -19.30
CA PRO A 341 -2.23 -14.70 -19.52
C PRO A 341 -2.50 -14.85 -21.03
N PRO A 342 -3.13 -15.97 -21.47
CA PRO A 342 -3.28 -16.28 -22.89
C PRO A 342 -3.92 -15.18 -23.74
N HIS A 343 -4.88 -14.42 -23.18
CA HIS A 343 -5.59 -13.35 -23.90
C HIS A 343 -4.74 -12.10 -24.14
N LEU A 344 -3.63 -11.91 -23.42
CA LEU A 344 -2.69 -10.80 -23.60
C LEU A 344 -1.44 -11.19 -24.40
N GLN A 345 -1.29 -12.46 -24.77
CA GLN A 345 -0.11 -12.93 -25.52
C GLN A 345 0.04 -12.22 -26.86
N ALA A 346 -1.06 -12.10 -27.62
CA ALA A 346 -1.03 -11.39 -28.91
C ALA A 346 -0.63 -9.92 -28.75
N GLN A 347 -1.09 -9.25 -27.68
CA GLN A 347 -0.73 -7.87 -27.40
C GLN A 347 0.75 -7.74 -27.00
N LEU A 348 1.27 -8.69 -26.21
CA LEU A 348 2.70 -8.73 -25.89
C LEU A 348 3.55 -8.92 -27.15
N ASP A 349 3.16 -9.85 -28.03
CA ASP A 349 3.87 -10.13 -29.28
C ASP A 349 3.86 -8.91 -30.23
N GLN A 350 2.78 -8.12 -30.23
CA GLN A 350 2.70 -6.84 -30.96
C GLN A 350 3.65 -5.78 -30.40
N HIS A 351 3.73 -5.65 -29.07
CA HIS A 351 4.61 -4.67 -28.42
C HIS A 351 6.09 -5.11 -28.39
N ARG A 352 6.35 -6.41 -28.37
CA ARG A 352 7.69 -7.02 -28.35
C ARG A 352 7.77 -8.15 -29.38
N PRO A 353 7.96 -7.81 -30.66
CA PRO A 353 8.14 -8.81 -31.69
C PRO A 353 9.39 -9.64 -31.38
N VAL A 354 9.19 -10.92 -31.07
CA VAL A 354 10.29 -11.88 -30.98
C VAL A 354 10.92 -11.98 -32.37
N ALA A 355 12.22 -11.75 -32.49
CA ALA A 355 12.96 -11.96 -33.73
C ALA A 355 12.77 -13.42 -34.17
N ARG A 356 11.86 -13.67 -35.12
CA ARG A 356 11.60 -15.01 -35.65
C ARG A 356 12.83 -15.44 -36.44
N THR A 357 13.53 -16.45 -35.94
CA THR A 357 14.31 -17.35 -36.78
C THR A 357 13.36 -18.00 -37.78
N ALA A 358 13.66 -17.81 -39.06
CA ALA A 358 12.87 -18.32 -40.17
C ALA A 358 12.88 -19.86 -40.18
N GLU A 359 11.71 -20.48 -40.18
CA GLU A 359 11.52 -21.82 -40.75
C GLU A 359 10.14 -21.92 -41.44
N PRO A 360 10.01 -22.78 -42.47
CA PRO A 360 9.24 -22.46 -43.67
C PRO A 360 7.80 -23.00 -43.65
N GLU A 361 7.02 -22.39 -44.54
CA GLU A 361 5.63 -22.66 -44.86
C GLU A 361 5.27 -24.15 -45.02
N ARG A 362 4.09 -24.52 -44.51
CA ARG A 362 3.32 -25.64 -45.07
C ARG A 362 1.86 -25.25 -45.29
N THR A 363 1.54 -25.34 -46.57
CA THR A 363 0.29 -25.14 -47.32
C THR A 363 -0.90 -26.00 -46.86
N GLY A 364 -2.07 -25.35 -46.74
CA GLY A 364 -3.52 -25.74 -46.77
C GLY A 364 -4.03 -27.21 -46.77
N PRO A 365 -5.35 -27.46 -47.01
CA PRO A 365 -6.41 -26.52 -47.40
C PRO A 365 -7.77 -26.67 -46.64
N THR A 366 -8.71 -25.87 -47.14
CA THR A 366 -10.06 -25.40 -46.78
C THR A 366 -11.25 -26.39 -46.75
N GLY A 367 -12.26 -26.07 -45.91
CA GLY A 367 -13.71 -26.02 -46.24
C GLY A 367 -14.66 -27.06 -45.60
N PRO A 368 -16.01 -26.89 -45.66
CA PRO A 368 -16.83 -25.83 -45.02
C PRO A 368 -18.18 -26.34 -44.40
N VAL A 369 -19.03 -25.40 -43.93
CA VAL A 369 -20.53 -25.38 -43.92
C VAL A 369 -21.30 -25.51 -42.58
N LEU A 370 -21.90 -24.36 -42.18
CA LEU A 370 -23.26 -24.03 -41.70
C LEU A 370 -24.19 -25.10 -41.09
N SER A 371 -24.82 -24.77 -39.95
CA SER A 371 -26.31 -24.67 -39.81
C SER A 371 -26.79 -24.34 -38.37
N ALA A 372 -27.77 -23.44 -38.28
CA ALA A 372 -28.75 -23.26 -37.21
C ALA A 372 -30.16 -23.42 -37.84
N PRO A 373 -31.33 -23.24 -37.19
CA PRO A 373 -31.69 -23.07 -35.76
C PRO A 373 -32.92 -23.95 -35.33
N GLY A 374 -33.39 -23.88 -34.07
CA GLY A 374 -34.67 -24.54 -33.72
C GLY A 374 -35.16 -24.55 -32.25
N ALA A 375 -35.79 -23.44 -31.83
CA ALA A 375 -37.04 -23.33 -31.02
C ALA A 375 -37.23 -23.98 -29.61
N ARG A 376 -37.60 -23.06 -28.69
CA ARG A 376 -38.69 -23.09 -27.67
C ARG A 376 -38.62 -24.05 -26.47
N ASN A 377 -38.56 -23.47 -25.27
CA ASN A 377 -39.73 -23.49 -24.36
C ASN A 377 -39.66 -22.53 -23.14
N ARG A 378 -40.76 -21.76 -23.04
CA ARG A 378 -41.56 -21.31 -21.87
C ARG A 378 -40.90 -20.73 -20.60
N ALA A 379 -41.13 -19.42 -20.51
CA ALA A 379 -41.47 -18.59 -19.36
C ALA A 379 -41.98 -19.27 -18.07
N ARG A 380 -41.48 -18.75 -16.95
CA ARG A 380 -42.23 -18.58 -15.70
C ARG A 380 -41.81 -17.27 -15.04
N ALA A 381 -42.61 -16.22 -15.27
CA ALA A 381 -42.47 -14.94 -14.59
C ALA A 381 -43.14 -15.06 -13.21
N SER A 382 -42.37 -14.81 -12.14
CA SER A 382 -42.90 -14.54 -10.81
C SER A 382 -42.61 -13.08 -10.49
N SER A 383 -43.69 -12.31 -10.38
CA SER A 383 -43.73 -10.91 -9.98
C SER A 383 -43.26 -10.71 -8.54
N SER A 384 -42.23 -9.90 -8.33
CA SER A 384 -42.02 -9.18 -7.08
C SER A 384 -42.16 -7.68 -7.39
N ALA A 385 -43.12 -7.02 -6.76
CA ALA A 385 -43.37 -5.59 -6.90
C ALA A 385 -42.21 -4.81 -6.27
N THR A 386 -41.22 -4.44 -7.08
CA THR A 386 -40.18 -3.47 -6.73
C THR A 386 -40.81 -2.08 -6.81
N SER A 387 -40.74 -1.31 -5.72
CA SER A 387 -41.31 0.04 -5.68
C SER A 387 -40.66 0.91 -6.77
N THR A 388 -41.43 1.75 -7.46
CA THR A 388 -40.94 2.67 -8.51
C THR A 388 -39.76 3.53 -8.04
N THR A 389 -39.67 3.80 -6.73
CA THR A 389 -38.55 4.48 -6.08
C THR A 389 -37.24 3.67 -6.04
N GLU A 390 -37.31 2.34 -5.94
CA GLU A 390 -36.13 1.46 -5.97
C GLU A 390 -35.61 1.28 -7.39
N LEU A 391 -36.52 1.18 -8.38
CA LEU A 391 -36.16 1.18 -9.80
C LEU A 391 -35.47 2.49 -10.22
N LEU A 392 -36.00 3.64 -9.80
CA LEU A 392 -35.37 4.94 -10.07
C LEU A 392 -34.02 5.09 -9.36
N ARG A 393 -33.88 4.58 -8.13
CA ARG A 393 -32.60 4.57 -7.41
C ARG A 393 -31.58 3.63 -8.07
N ALA A 394 -32.00 2.46 -8.54
CA ALA A 394 -31.14 1.51 -9.25
C ALA A 394 -30.69 2.06 -10.61
N VAL A 395 -31.59 2.71 -11.36
CA VAL A 395 -31.26 3.39 -12.61
C VAL A 395 -30.31 4.56 -12.36
N ALA A 396 -30.52 5.35 -11.30
CA ALA A 396 -29.61 6.43 -10.92
C ALA A 396 -28.23 5.91 -10.50
N LEU A 397 -28.16 4.77 -9.80
CA LEU A 397 -26.92 4.09 -9.44
C LEU A 397 -26.19 3.57 -10.69
N GLU A 398 -26.90 2.96 -11.63
CA GLU A 398 -26.30 2.45 -12.87
C GLU A 398 -25.83 3.59 -13.77
N LEU A 399 -26.61 4.68 -13.89
CA LEU A 399 -26.19 5.89 -14.61
C LEU A 399 -24.95 6.53 -13.98
N ASN A 400 -24.90 6.60 -12.64
CA ASN A 400 -23.72 7.12 -11.94
C ASN A 400 -22.50 6.21 -12.16
N LYS A 401 -22.68 4.89 -12.16
CA LYS A 401 -21.62 3.93 -12.44
C LYS A 401 -21.08 4.08 -13.88
N VAL A 402 -21.96 4.22 -14.87
CA VAL A 402 -21.58 4.47 -16.26
C VAL A 402 -20.85 5.81 -16.39
N ALA A 403 -21.26 6.84 -15.66
CA ALA A 403 -20.58 8.14 -15.65
C ALA A 403 -19.18 8.05 -15.03
N LEU A 404 -19.03 7.32 -13.92
CA LEU A 404 -17.73 7.06 -13.30
C LEU A 404 -16.79 6.28 -14.22
N GLU A 405 -17.31 5.26 -14.91
CA GLU A 405 -16.56 4.48 -15.90
C GLU A 405 -16.08 5.38 -17.05
N ARG A 406 -16.95 6.26 -17.59
CA ARG A 406 -16.56 7.23 -18.63
C ARG A 406 -15.47 8.20 -18.17
N ILE A 407 -15.54 8.70 -16.94
CA ILE A 407 -14.52 9.60 -16.39
C ILE A 407 -13.17 8.86 -16.29
N GLU A 408 -13.19 7.61 -15.83
CA GLU A 408 -12.00 6.76 -15.73
C GLU A 408 -11.39 6.48 -17.12
N ASP A 409 -12.24 6.09 -18.08
CA ASP A 409 -11.81 5.79 -19.45
C ASP A 409 -11.21 7.02 -20.14
N THR A 410 -11.82 8.19 -19.94
CA THR A 410 -11.34 9.46 -20.50
C THR A 410 -10.01 9.84 -19.86
N ALA A 411 -9.88 9.76 -18.53
CA ALA A 411 -8.61 10.02 -17.86
C ALA A 411 -7.51 9.08 -18.34
N GLN A 412 -7.85 7.81 -18.57
CA GLN A 412 -6.91 6.83 -19.07
C GLN A 412 -6.51 7.11 -20.54
N ALA A 413 -7.43 7.58 -21.38
CA ALA A 413 -7.14 8.00 -22.74
C ALA A 413 -6.20 9.22 -22.76
N MET A 414 -6.47 10.23 -21.93
CA MET A 414 -5.60 11.40 -21.77
C MET A 414 -4.19 11.02 -21.31
N LEU A 415 -4.07 10.08 -20.36
CA LEU A 415 -2.77 9.55 -19.95
C LEU A 415 -2.06 8.82 -21.09
N SER A 416 -2.79 8.06 -21.92
CA SER A 416 -2.24 7.47 -23.15
C SER A 416 -1.70 8.54 -24.09
N THR A 417 -2.44 9.63 -24.32
CA THR A 417 -1.99 10.74 -25.18
C THR A 417 -0.71 11.41 -24.65
N VAL A 418 -0.60 11.57 -23.33
CA VAL A 418 0.62 12.11 -22.69
C VAL A 418 1.78 11.12 -22.82
N ILE A 419 1.55 9.86 -22.52
CA ILE A 419 2.65 8.92 -22.29
C ILE A 419 3.09 8.23 -23.60
N ASP A 420 2.15 7.92 -24.48
CA ASP A 420 2.39 7.13 -25.69
C ASP A 420 2.61 8.02 -26.91
N GLU A 421 1.85 9.12 -27.02
CA GLU A 421 1.94 10.02 -28.17
C GLU A 421 2.82 11.24 -27.92
N GLU A 422 3.31 11.41 -26.69
CA GLU A 422 4.09 12.58 -26.25
C GLU A 422 3.37 13.91 -26.49
N ARG A 423 2.03 13.88 -26.50
CA ARG A 423 1.16 15.00 -26.80
C ARG A 423 0.52 15.56 -25.55
N ASN A 424 0.23 16.85 -25.56
CA ASN A 424 -0.50 17.48 -24.47
C ASN A 424 -2.02 17.46 -24.74
N PRO A 425 -2.83 16.66 -24.02
CA PRO A 425 -4.26 16.55 -24.29
C PRO A 425 -5.06 17.80 -23.90
N PHE A 426 -4.43 18.79 -23.26
CA PHE A 426 -5.05 20.05 -22.86
C PHE A 426 -4.78 21.21 -23.83
N LEU A 427 -4.05 20.96 -24.93
CA LEU A 427 -3.80 21.93 -25.99
C LEU A 427 -4.60 21.57 -27.24
N GLU A 428 -5.15 22.58 -27.88
CA GLU A 428 -5.80 22.43 -29.18
C GLU A 428 -4.79 22.00 -30.24
N GLY A 429 -5.12 20.94 -30.98
CA GLY A 429 -4.19 20.30 -31.93
C GLY A 429 -3.01 19.56 -31.28
N ALA A 430 -3.04 19.34 -29.96
CA ALA A 430 -2.07 18.66 -29.09
C ALA A 430 -0.66 18.49 -29.68
N PRO A 431 0.15 19.56 -29.70
CA PRO A 431 1.56 19.48 -30.08
C PRO A 431 2.37 18.68 -29.05
N SER A 432 3.61 18.33 -29.41
CA SER A 432 4.50 17.63 -28.48
C SER A 432 4.85 18.47 -27.27
N TYR A 433 4.79 17.89 -26.07
CA TYR A 433 5.33 18.53 -24.86
C TYR A 433 6.84 18.31 -24.71
N ILE A 434 7.48 17.53 -25.57
CA ILE A 434 8.93 17.33 -25.50
C ILE A 434 9.62 18.57 -26.10
N PRO A 435 10.50 19.26 -25.36
CA PRO A 435 11.11 20.51 -25.81
C PRO A 435 11.75 20.42 -27.20
N GLU A 436 12.40 19.31 -27.53
CA GLU A 436 13.12 19.12 -28.80
C GLU A 436 12.20 18.91 -30.01
N LYS A 437 10.96 18.48 -29.78
CA LYS A 437 9.96 18.19 -30.84
C LYS A 437 8.92 19.29 -30.97
N ARG A 438 9.05 20.35 -30.18
CA ARG A 438 8.04 21.40 -30.05
C ARG A 438 8.34 22.57 -30.97
N PRO A 439 7.34 23.08 -31.71
CA PRO A 439 7.44 24.37 -32.37
C PRO A 439 7.77 25.53 -31.40
N PRO A 440 8.47 26.58 -31.85
CA PRO A 440 9.01 27.63 -30.99
C PRO A 440 7.96 28.48 -30.25
N ASP A 441 6.71 28.51 -30.74
CA ASP A 441 5.64 29.37 -30.21
C ASP A 441 4.65 28.64 -29.28
N ILE A 442 5.05 27.49 -28.73
CA ILE A 442 4.17 26.63 -27.93
C ILE A 442 4.53 26.72 -26.45
N PRO A 443 3.53 26.77 -25.55
CA PRO A 443 3.73 26.83 -24.11
C PRO A 443 4.78 25.86 -23.59
N THR A 444 5.65 26.35 -22.72
CA THR A 444 6.74 25.59 -22.09
C THR A 444 6.52 25.33 -20.61
N THR A 445 5.64 26.10 -19.99
CA THR A 445 5.31 26.01 -18.57
C THR A 445 3.83 25.72 -18.35
N PHE A 446 3.52 25.15 -17.19
CA PHE A 446 2.19 24.69 -16.82
C PHE A 446 1.14 25.81 -16.83
N GLY A 447 1.53 27.02 -16.42
CA GLY A 447 0.65 28.18 -16.29
C GLY A 447 0.37 28.92 -17.60
N GLU A 448 1.14 28.67 -18.66
CA GLU A 448 0.91 29.26 -19.98
C GLU A 448 -0.30 28.65 -20.70
N ILE A 449 -0.77 27.49 -20.24
CA ILE A 449 -1.93 26.79 -20.81
C ILE A 449 -3.19 27.20 -20.05
N PRO A 450 -4.17 27.89 -20.69
CA PRO A 450 -5.32 28.46 -19.98
C PRO A 450 -6.12 27.44 -19.16
N VAL A 451 -6.30 26.22 -19.69
CA VAL A 451 -7.01 25.14 -19.00
C VAL A 451 -6.26 24.68 -17.75
N LEU A 452 -4.94 24.47 -17.86
CA LEU A 452 -4.11 24.04 -16.73
C LEU A 452 -3.99 25.14 -15.67
N GLN A 453 -3.81 26.39 -16.10
CA GLN A 453 -3.80 27.54 -15.21
C GLN A 453 -5.11 27.66 -14.44
N LYS A 454 -6.24 27.48 -15.13
CA LYS A 454 -7.55 27.50 -14.50
C LYS A 454 -7.73 26.34 -13.51
N MET A 455 -7.34 25.12 -13.85
CA MET A 455 -7.39 23.99 -12.91
C MET A 455 -6.48 24.20 -11.69
N LEU A 456 -5.32 24.85 -11.86
CA LEU A 456 -4.45 25.26 -10.76
C LEU A 456 -5.14 26.31 -9.86
N GLN A 457 -5.82 27.29 -10.43
CA GLN A 457 -6.59 28.28 -9.68
C GLN A 457 -7.79 27.64 -8.96
N GLU A 458 -8.57 26.80 -9.65
CA GLU A 458 -9.67 26.02 -9.08
C GLU A 458 -9.18 25.15 -7.92
N SER A 459 -8.02 24.51 -8.03
CA SER A 459 -7.44 23.71 -6.93
C SER A 459 -7.13 24.51 -5.66
N ARG A 460 -7.05 25.85 -5.77
CA ARG A 460 -6.83 26.79 -4.66
C ARG A 460 -8.14 27.45 -4.20
N ASP A 461 -9.24 27.25 -4.92
CA ASP A 461 -10.53 27.86 -4.61
C ASP A 461 -11.20 27.17 -3.40
N SER A 462 -11.75 27.98 -2.51
CA SER A 462 -12.37 27.49 -1.27
C SER A 462 -13.58 26.58 -1.50
N HIS A 463 -14.37 26.82 -2.54
CA HIS A 463 -15.53 26.00 -2.88
C HIS A 463 -15.09 24.65 -3.48
N PHE A 464 -14.08 24.65 -4.36
CA PHE A 464 -13.47 23.40 -4.85
C PHE A 464 -12.90 22.56 -3.71
N LEU A 465 -12.12 23.19 -2.82
CA LEU A 465 -11.56 22.52 -1.64
C LEU A 465 -12.66 21.95 -0.73
N GLN A 466 -13.77 22.66 -0.58
CA GLN A 466 -14.93 22.18 0.17
C GLN A 466 -15.55 20.94 -0.51
N ARG A 467 -15.74 20.93 -1.83
CA ARG A 467 -16.27 19.77 -2.55
C ARG A 467 -15.36 18.56 -2.51
N VAL A 468 -14.04 18.77 -2.61
CA VAL A 468 -13.05 17.70 -2.40
C VAL A 468 -13.20 17.14 -0.98
N ASN A 469 -13.40 17.98 0.03
CA ASN A 469 -13.65 17.53 1.40
C ASN A 469 -14.97 16.76 1.52
N ASP A 470 -16.05 17.23 0.91
CA ASP A 470 -17.35 16.55 0.92
C ASP A 470 -17.28 15.17 0.26
N MET A 471 -16.53 15.06 -0.85
CA MET A 471 -16.29 13.80 -1.57
C MET A 471 -15.38 12.85 -0.79
N ALA A 472 -14.41 13.37 -0.02
CA ALA A 472 -13.61 12.59 0.92
C ALA A 472 -14.40 12.15 2.16
N GLY A 473 -15.59 12.74 2.39
CA GLY A 473 -16.42 12.49 3.56
C GLY A 473 -15.95 13.24 4.81
N PRO A 474 -16.72 13.20 5.92
CA PRO A 474 -16.29 13.81 7.16
C PRO A 474 -14.98 13.21 7.62
N SER A 475 -14.09 14.06 8.18
CA SER A 475 -12.95 13.56 8.92
C SER A 475 -13.47 12.50 9.90
N PRO A 476 -12.85 11.31 9.93
CA PRO A 476 -13.22 10.24 10.85
C PRO A 476 -13.35 10.84 12.24
N ARG A 477 -14.40 10.47 13.00
CA ARG A 477 -14.63 11.03 14.34
C ARG A 477 -13.90 10.18 15.38
N ILE A 478 -13.50 10.80 16.48
CA ILE A 478 -12.98 10.05 17.63
C ILE A 478 -14.19 9.37 18.28
N GLU A 479 -14.49 8.15 17.84
CA GLU A 479 -15.54 7.32 18.41
C GLU A 479 -15.07 6.66 19.71
N ASP A 480 -13.76 6.41 19.82
CA ASP A 480 -13.12 5.81 20.98
C ASP A 480 -11.93 6.68 21.43
N ARG A 481 -11.97 7.15 22.69
CA ARG A 481 -10.92 7.99 23.31
C ARG A 481 -9.83 7.18 24.01
N SER A 482 -9.86 5.86 23.88
CA SER A 482 -8.72 5.00 24.21
C SER A 482 -7.53 5.35 23.30
N GLU A 483 -6.32 4.96 23.71
CA GLU A 483 -5.10 5.18 22.93
C GLU A 483 -5.18 4.48 21.55
N GLU A 484 -5.84 3.32 21.49
CA GLU A 484 -6.13 2.56 20.25
C GLU A 484 -7.20 3.21 19.38
N GLY A 485 -8.23 3.80 19.99
CA GLY A 485 -9.27 4.56 19.29
C GLY A 485 -8.73 5.85 18.70
N LEU A 486 -7.80 6.51 19.39
CA LEU A 486 -7.08 7.67 18.91
C LEU A 486 -6.12 7.30 17.76
N SER A 487 -5.38 6.20 17.85
CA SER A 487 -4.50 5.72 16.77
C SER A 487 -5.28 5.35 15.50
N ARG A 488 -6.38 4.58 15.62
CA ARG A 488 -7.31 4.32 14.49
C ARG A 488 -7.84 5.62 13.90
N HIS A 489 -8.28 6.54 14.75
CA HIS A 489 -8.72 7.86 14.31
C HIS A 489 -7.61 8.62 13.57
N TYR A 490 -6.36 8.60 14.05
CA TYR A 490 -5.24 9.26 13.35
C TYR A 490 -4.91 8.60 12.00
N THR A 491 -5.00 7.27 11.88
CA THR A 491 -4.76 6.53 10.63
C THR A 491 -5.89 6.70 9.63
N GLU A 492 -7.14 6.68 10.09
CA GLU A 492 -8.29 7.05 9.26
C GLU A 492 -8.18 8.50 8.83
N VAL A 493 -7.76 9.41 9.72
CA VAL A 493 -7.51 10.83 9.39
C VAL A 493 -6.34 10.97 8.42
N SER A 494 -5.31 10.11 8.49
CA SER A 494 -4.16 10.11 7.58
C SER A 494 -4.52 9.60 6.19
N ASN A 495 -5.30 8.51 6.09
CA ASN A 495 -5.83 7.99 4.83
C ASN A 495 -6.84 8.96 4.21
N TRP A 496 -7.70 9.56 5.04
CA TRP A 496 -8.59 10.65 4.65
C TRP A 496 -7.79 11.85 4.15
N LYS A 497 -6.69 12.22 4.83
CA LYS A 497 -5.75 13.25 4.38
C LYS A 497 -5.06 12.86 3.09
N ALA A 498 -4.66 11.61 2.89
CA ALA A 498 -3.99 11.16 1.67
C ALA A 498 -4.94 11.13 0.47
N GLN A 499 -6.18 10.69 0.65
CA GLN A 499 -7.23 10.75 -0.35
C GLN A 499 -7.59 12.21 -0.68
N LYS A 500 -7.72 13.05 0.34
CA LYS A 500 -7.87 14.51 0.21
C LYS A 500 -6.67 15.16 -0.49
N SER A 501 -5.45 14.73 -0.21
CA SER A 501 -4.21 15.30 -0.75
C SER A 501 -3.84 14.76 -2.13
N ALA A 502 -4.31 13.57 -2.53
CA ALA A 502 -4.12 13.05 -3.89
C ALA A 502 -4.76 13.99 -4.92
N HIS A 503 -5.95 14.51 -4.58
CA HIS A 503 -6.68 15.56 -5.30
C HIS A 503 -5.98 16.92 -5.23
N LEU A 504 -5.31 17.22 -4.12
CA LEU A 504 -4.60 18.47 -3.85
C LEU A 504 -3.09 18.38 -4.06
N GLY A 505 -2.59 17.41 -4.83
CA GLY A 505 -1.15 17.14 -4.97
C GLY A 505 -0.35 18.25 -5.66
N VAL A 506 -0.89 19.46 -5.66
CA VAL A 506 -0.20 20.72 -5.73
C VAL A 506 0.46 21.04 -4.40
N VAL A 507 0.19 20.44 -3.23
CA VAL A 507 0.81 20.82 -1.93
C VAL A 507 1.62 19.68 -1.29
N ASP A 508 2.86 19.94 -0.88
CA ASP A 508 3.73 18.98 -0.20
C ASP A 508 3.46 18.87 1.32
N HIS A 509 4.25 18.05 2.00
CA HIS A 509 4.19 17.86 3.45
C HIS A 509 4.53 19.11 4.27
N LEU A 510 5.10 20.15 3.65
CA LEU A 510 5.43 21.44 4.25
C LEU A 510 4.35 22.51 3.98
N GLY A 511 3.28 22.15 3.29
CA GLY A 511 2.24 23.11 2.90
C GLY A 511 2.62 23.97 1.69
N GLN A 512 3.69 23.62 0.97
CA GLN A 512 4.17 24.37 -0.19
C GLN A 512 3.67 23.78 -1.50
N PHE A 513 3.44 24.65 -2.49
CA PHE A 513 2.91 24.20 -3.76
C PHE A 513 3.98 23.50 -4.64
N VAL A 514 3.89 22.17 -4.81
CA VAL A 514 4.74 21.30 -5.67
C VAL A 514 4.64 21.64 -7.15
N TYR A 515 3.43 21.99 -7.63
CA TYR A 515 3.22 22.42 -9.00
C TYR A 515 2.73 23.87 -9.01
N HIS A 516 3.31 24.69 -9.87
CA HIS A 516 3.01 26.10 -9.99
C HIS A 516 3.02 26.51 -11.46
N GLU A 517 2.62 27.75 -11.75
CA GLU A 517 2.55 28.26 -13.12
C GLU A 517 3.88 28.11 -13.87
N GLY A 518 5.02 28.30 -13.19
CA GLY A 518 6.36 28.10 -13.78
C GLY A 518 6.87 26.64 -13.84
N SER A 519 6.07 25.62 -13.52
CA SER A 519 6.52 24.23 -13.61
C SER A 519 6.73 23.84 -15.07
N PRO A 520 7.81 23.13 -15.43
CA PRO A 520 8.05 22.73 -16.82
C PRO A 520 6.96 21.77 -17.29
N LEU A 521 6.58 21.87 -18.56
CA LEU A 521 5.71 20.91 -19.21
C LEU A 521 6.50 19.64 -19.56
N ASP A 522 6.19 18.56 -18.85
CA ASP A 522 6.72 17.22 -19.08
C ASP A 522 5.63 16.17 -18.83
N ALA A 523 5.98 14.89 -19.04
CA ALA A 523 5.05 13.78 -18.86
C ALA A 523 4.48 13.70 -17.43
N ALA A 524 5.30 14.01 -16.42
CA ALA A 524 4.91 13.90 -15.02
C ALA A 524 3.96 15.03 -14.61
N THR A 525 4.25 16.26 -15.02
CA THR A 525 3.38 17.41 -14.77
C THR A 525 2.05 17.21 -15.51
N LEU A 526 2.06 16.79 -16.78
CA LEU A 526 0.82 16.53 -17.53
C LEU A 526 0.00 15.35 -16.98
N ALA A 527 0.63 14.26 -16.56
CA ALA A 527 -0.08 13.18 -15.87
C ALA A 527 -0.76 13.67 -14.58
N LYS A 528 -0.13 14.61 -13.86
CA LYS A 528 -0.75 15.25 -12.71
C LYS A 528 -1.97 16.09 -13.11
N ALA A 529 -1.90 16.85 -14.20
CA ALA A 529 -3.06 17.59 -14.72
C ALA A 529 -4.23 16.66 -15.09
N VAL A 530 -3.97 15.48 -15.64
CA VAL A 530 -5.04 14.49 -15.90
C VAL A 530 -5.72 14.05 -14.61
N GLN A 531 -4.98 13.87 -13.51
CA GLN A 531 -5.58 13.56 -12.20
C GLN A 531 -6.39 14.74 -11.64
N MET A 532 -5.94 15.98 -11.85
CA MET A 532 -6.69 17.19 -11.47
C MET A 532 -8.00 17.26 -12.24
N TRP A 533 -7.97 17.05 -13.55
CA TRP A 533 -9.14 16.97 -14.41
C TRP A 533 -10.12 15.87 -13.95
N LYS A 534 -9.62 14.65 -13.72
CA LYS A 534 -10.44 13.53 -13.25
C LYS A 534 -11.18 13.86 -11.96
N THR A 535 -10.46 14.44 -10.99
CA THR A 535 -11.03 14.87 -9.71
C THR A 535 -12.16 15.87 -9.88
N ARG A 536 -11.94 16.85 -10.76
CA ARG A 536 -12.90 17.90 -11.07
C ARG A 536 -14.18 17.33 -11.68
N GLU A 537 -14.06 16.40 -12.62
CA GLU A 537 -15.24 15.78 -13.23
C GLU A 537 -15.96 14.84 -12.26
N LEU A 538 -15.26 14.19 -11.33
CA LEU A 538 -15.90 13.45 -10.23
C LEU A 538 -16.74 14.37 -9.33
N ILE A 539 -16.24 15.56 -9.01
CA ILE A 539 -16.98 16.58 -8.23
C ILE A 539 -18.24 17.01 -8.97
N VAL A 540 -18.11 17.37 -10.26
CA VAL A 540 -19.25 17.81 -11.08
C VAL A 540 -20.26 16.68 -11.28
N ASN A 541 -19.82 15.44 -11.46
CA ASN A 541 -20.71 14.28 -11.55
C ASN A 541 -21.50 14.07 -10.23
N ALA A 542 -20.85 14.26 -9.08
CA ALA A 542 -21.53 14.20 -7.78
C ALA A 542 -22.45 15.41 -7.53
N HIS A 543 -22.12 16.57 -8.09
CA HIS A 543 -22.80 17.85 -7.87
C HIS A 543 -22.97 18.62 -9.20
N PRO A 544 -23.96 18.27 -10.05
CA PRO A 544 -24.08 18.83 -11.40
C PRO A 544 -24.18 20.37 -11.46
N GLN A 545 -24.72 21.01 -10.43
CA GLN A 545 -24.78 22.47 -10.29
C GLN A 545 -23.41 23.15 -10.27
N ASP A 546 -22.37 22.44 -9.84
CA ASP A 546 -21.01 22.96 -9.77
C ASP A 546 -20.38 23.13 -11.16
N ARG A 547 -21.02 22.64 -12.23
CA ARG A 547 -20.61 22.89 -13.62
C ARG A 547 -20.59 24.39 -13.98
N THR A 548 -21.35 25.21 -13.24
CA THR A 548 -21.30 26.68 -13.35
C THR A 548 -19.97 27.26 -12.85
N SER A 549 -19.41 26.67 -11.79
CA SER A 549 -18.11 27.06 -11.21
C SER A 549 -16.94 26.36 -11.89
N PHE A 550 -17.16 25.14 -12.38
CA PHE A 550 -16.19 24.26 -13.03
C PHE A 550 -16.66 23.92 -14.46
N PRO A 551 -16.60 24.89 -15.40
CA PRO A 551 -17.11 24.72 -16.76
C PRO A 551 -16.30 23.70 -17.56
N ASP A 552 -16.91 23.05 -18.54
CA ASP A 552 -16.21 22.04 -19.34
C ASP A 552 -14.98 22.60 -20.06
N PHE A 553 -14.03 21.72 -20.34
CA PHE A 553 -12.86 22.02 -21.15
C PHE A 553 -12.88 21.18 -22.42
N THR A 554 -12.52 21.79 -23.54
CA THR A 554 -12.25 21.03 -24.76
C THR A 554 -10.94 20.27 -24.57
N LEU A 555 -11.03 18.95 -24.61
CA LEU A 555 -9.88 18.06 -24.52
C LEU A 555 -9.50 17.61 -25.92
N HIS A 556 -8.21 17.54 -26.20
CA HIS A 556 -7.71 16.90 -27.40
C HIS A 556 -7.31 15.47 -27.08
N ILE A 557 -8.22 14.54 -27.35
CA ILE A 557 -7.98 13.11 -27.27
C ILE A 557 -7.99 12.60 -28.72
N PRO A 558 -6.86 12.14 -29.26
CA PRO A 558 -6.80 11.53 -30.58
C PRO A 558 -7.87 10.43 -30.68
N GLU A 559 -8.73 10.49 -31.70
CA GLU A 559 -9.62 9.38 -32.00
C GLU A 559 -8.73 8.17 -32.33
N GLN A 560 -8.96 7.04 -31.65
CA GLN A 560 -8.35 5.78 -32.06
C GLN A 560 -8.71 5.56 -33.52
N VAL A 561 -7.70 5.54 -34.39
CA VAL A 561 -7.87 5.14 -35.79
C VAL A 561 -8.54 3.78 -35.77
N SER A 562 -9.81 3.76 -36.16
CA SER A 562 -10.50 2.53 -36.51
C SER A 562 -9.84 2.04 -37.79
N ASP A 563 -9.10 0.94 -37.66
CA ASP A 563 -8.70 0.13 -38.80
C ASP A 563 -9.99 -0.43 -39.43
N ASP A 564 -10.53 0.27 -40.41
CA ASP A 564 -11.44 -0.30 -41.40
C ASP A 564 -11.22 0.38 -42.76
N SER A 565 -10.61 -0.41 -43.65
CA SER A 565 -10.60 -0.33 -45.12
C SER A 565 -9.79 0.79 -45.82
N GLU A 566 -8.58 0.43 -46.23
CA GLU A 566 -8.12 0.76 -47.59
C GLU A 566 -8.94 -0.04 -48.61
N ASP A 567 -9.46 0.64 -49.65
CA ASP A 567 -9.34 0.13 -51.02
C ASP A 567 -9.52 1.28 -52.04
N GLU A 568 -8.39 1.55 -52.70
CA GLU A 568 -8.14 1.93 -54.10
C GLU A 568 -8.87 3.13 -54.75
N GLN A 569 -8.23 4.25 -55.15
CA GLN A 569 -7.09 4.54 -56.07
C GLN A 569 -7.57 5.39 -57.30
N PRO A 570 -6.70 5.92 -58.18
CA PRO A 570 -6.35 7.35 -58.25
C PRO A 570 -6.77 8.03 -59.58
N THR A 571 -6.62 9.36 -59.70
CA THR A 571 -6.05 9.99 -60.90
C THR A 571 -5.89 11.52 -60.78
N SER A 572 -4.79 11.97 -61.35
CA SER A 572 -4.25 13.32 -61.51
C SER A 572 -5.20 14.36 -62.13
N LEU A 573 -5.04 15.64 -61.75
CA LEU A 573 -4.59 16.74 -62.62
C LEU A 573 -4.68 18.09 -61.88
N GLN A 574 -3.53 18.68 -61.58
CA GLN A 574 -3.34 20.15 -61.58
C GLN A 574 -3.34 20.66 -63.06
N PRO A 575 -3.39 21.98 -63.40
CA PRO A 575 -3.02 23.13 -62.57
C PRO A 575 -3.84 24.45 -62.74
N SER A 576 -3.48 25.43 -61.90
CA SER A 576 -3.31 26.87 -62.18
C SER A 576 -4.52 27.74 -62.58
N HIS A 577 -4.82 28.74 -61.76
CA HIS A 577 -4.49 30.17 -61.92
C HIS A 577 -5.52 31.06 -61.19
N HIS A 578 -5.00 32.16 -60.64
CA HIS A 578 -5.63 33.49 -60.44
C HIS A 578 -7.17 33.54 -60.38
N GLN A 579 -7.76 34.08 -59.32
CA GLN A 579 -7.57 35.43 -58.82
C GLN A 579 -8.23 35.57 -57.45
#